data_AF-A0A7H8HQW2-F1
#
_entry.id   AF-A0A7H8HQW2-F1
#
_cell.length_a   1.000
_cell.length_b   1.000
_cell.length_c   1.000
_cell.angle_alpha   90.00
_cell.angle_beta   90.00
_cell.angle_gamma   90.00
#
_symmetry.space_group_name_H-M   'P 1'
#
loop_
_entity.id
_entity.type
_entity.pdbx_description
1 polymer ?
#
loop_
_entity_poly.entity_id
_entity_poly.type
_entity_poly.pdbx_seq_one_letter_code
_entity_poly.pdbx_strand_id
1 'polypeptide(L)' 'MSELPAELADALAAAPDAAVLFEALPPSHRREYVQWVAEAKKPETRVSRAGKAITRLRDSAGKQ' A
#
# COMPACT_ATOMS: atom_id res chain seq x y z
N MET A 1 -11.10 7.80 10.99
CA MET A 1 -9.63 7.69 10.84
C MET A 1 -9.38 6.34 10.19
N SER A 2 -8.91 6.30 8.94
CA SER A 2 -8.53 5.04 8.32
C SER A 2 -7.13 4.67 8.81
N GLU A 3 -7.06 3.67 9.67
CA GLU A 3 -5.81 3.11 10.18
C GLU A 3 -5.13 2.27 9.09
N LEU A 4 -3.80 2.27 9.06
CA LEU A 4 -2.99 1.48 8.12
C LEU A 4 -3.24 -0.01 8.39
N PRO A 5 -3.82 -0.79 7.45
CA PRO A 5 -4.04 -2.21 7.68
C PRO A 5 -2.71 -2.94 7.85
N ALA A 6 -2.67 -3.87 8.81
CA ALA A 6 -1.46 -4.62 9.15
C ALA A 6 -0.87 -5.35 7.94
N GLU A 7 -1.71 -5.83 7.03
CA GLU A 7 -1.29 -6.49 5.80
C GLU A 7 -0.54 -5.56 4.84
N LEU A 8 -0.91 -4.27 4.79
CA LEU A 8 -0.18 -3.28 4.01
C LEU A 8 1.12 -2.88 4.71
N ALA A 9 1.10 -2.74 6.03
CA ALA A 9 2.30 -2.46 6.80
C ALA A 9 3.35 -3.58 6.66
N ASP A 10 2.91 -4.85 6.74
CA ASP A 10 3.76 -6.03 6.58
C ASP A 10 4.35 -6.10 5.16
N ALA A 11 3.52 -5.86 4.13
CA ALA A 11 4.00 -5.82 2.75
C ALA A 11 5.02 -4.69 2.50
N LEU A 12 4.84 -3.53 3.12
CA LEU A 12 5.80 -2.42 3.04
C LEU A 12 7.08 -2.76 3.82
N ALA A 13 6.99 -3.38 4.99
CA ALA A 13 8.14 -3.84 5.76
C ALA A 13 8.97 -4.89 5.01
N ALA A 14 8.31 -5.78 4.26
CA ALA A 14 8.97 -6.76 3.39
C ALA A 14 9.60 -6.14 2.13
N ALA A 15 9.18 -4.92 1.74
CA ALA A 15 9.63 -4.22 0.54
C ALA A 15 10.04 -2.77 0.86
N PRO A 16 11.24 -2.55 1.43
CA PRO A 16 11.69 -1.22 1.85
C PRO A 16 11.75 -0.20 0.71
N ASP A 17 12.06 -0.64 -0.51
CA ASP A 17 12.01 0.17 -1.74
C ASP A 17 10.61 0.78 -1.97
N ALA A 18 9.57 -0.04 -1.84
CA ALA A 18 8.19 0.43 -1.96
C ALA A 18 7.71 1.22 -0.73
N ALA A 19 8.24 0.93 0.46
CA ALA A 19 7.97 1.71 1.67
C ALA A 19 8.44 3.15 1.51
N VAL A 20 9.67 3.37 1.02
CA VAL A 20 10.19 4.71 0.75
C VAL A 20 9.33 5.46 -0.27
N LEU A 21 8.93 4.79 -1.34
CA LEU A 21 8.02 5.36 -2.35
C LEU A 21 6.67 5.71 -1.75
N PHE A 22 6.09 4.83 -0.93
CA PHE A 22 4.83 5.06 -0.25
C PHE A 22 4.89 6.24 0.71
N GLU A 23 5.96 6.37 1.48
CA GLU A 23 6.17 7.49 2.40
C GLU A 23 6.39 8.82 1.66
N ALA A 24 7.07 8.78 0.52
CA ALA A 24 7.27 9.93 -0.36
C ALA A 24 5.96 10.39 -1.04
N LEU A 25 4.93 9.53 -1.11
CA LEU A 25 3.65 9.92 -1.70
C LEU A 25 2.88 10.92 -0.83
N PRO A 26 2.07 11.79 -1.47
CA PRO A 26 1.13 12.65 -0.77
C PRO A 26 0.19 11.83 0.12
N PRO A 27 -0.23 12.38 1.28
CA PRO A 27 -1.12 11.68 2.20
C PRO A 27 -2.46 11.26 1.56
N SER A 28 -2.93 11.96 0.52
CA SER A 28 -4.12 11.58 -0.24
C SER A 28 -3.95 10.26 -0.99
N HIS A 29 -2.83 10.06 -1.70
CA HIS A 29 -2.56 8.79 -2.38
C HIS A 29 -2.34 7.65 -1.39
N ARG A 30 -1.61 7.90 -0.29
CA ARG A 30 -1.45 6.90 0.78
C ARG A 30 -2.81 6.46 1.33
N ARG A 31 -3.71 7.41 1.59
CA ARG A 31 -5.07 7.11 2.05
C ARG A 31 -5.87 6.29 1.05
N GLU A 32 -5.71 6.53 -0.25
CA GLU A 32 -6.37 5.74 -1.29
C GLU A 32 -5.94 4.26 -1.24
N TYR A 33 -4.63 4.00 -1.14
CA TYR A 33 -4.11 2.63 -0.97
C TYR A 33 -4.59 1.99 0.34
N VAL A 34 -4.52 2.73 1.45
CA VAL A 34 -5.00 2.25 2.77
C VAL A 34 -6.48 1.89 2.71
N GLN A 35 -7.31 2.76 2.14
CA GLN A 35 -8.74 2.53 2.00
C GLN A 35 -9.02 1.35 1.07
N TRP A 36 -8.30 1.25 -0.06
CA TRP A 36 -8.44 0.15 -0.99
C TRP A 36 -8.10 -1.19 -0.36
N VAL A 37 -7.04 -1.28 0.46
CA VAL A 37 -6.74 -2.51 1.20
C VAL A 37 -7.81 -2.73 2.28
N ALA A 38 -8.13 -1.73 3.10
CA ALA A 38 -9.08 -1.85 4.21
C ALA A 38 -10.51 -2.24 3.78
N GLU A 39 -10.94 -1.81 2.59
CA GLU A 39 -12.25 -2.12 2.01
C GLU A 39 -12.44 -3.62 1.73
N ALA A 40 -11.36 -4.37 1.53
CA ALA A 40 -11.47 -5.82 1.36
C ALA A 40 -11.95 -6.48 2.66
N LYS A 41 -13.05 -7.23 2.60
CA LYS A 41 -13.63 -7.90 3.78
C LYS A 41 -12.84 -9.12 4.25
N LYS A 42 -12.09 -9.76 3.35
CA LYS A 42 -11.33 -10.98 3.62
C LYS A 42 -9.85 -10.66 3.82
N PRO A 43 -9.18 -11.22 4.84
CA PRO A 43 -7.76 -10.98 5.09
C PRO A 43 -6.88 -11.44 3.92
N GLU A 44 -7.19 -12.57 3.30
CA GLU A 44 -6.46 -13.06 2.11
C GLU A 44 -6.51 -12.05 0.94
N THR A 45 -7.65 -11.39 0.76
CA THR A 45 -7.80 -10.36 -0.27
C THR A 45 -7.05 -9.08 0.09
N ARG A 46 -6.98 -8.73 1.37
CA ARG A 46 -6.19 -7.59 1.86
C ARG A 46 -4.71 -7.80 1.59
N VAL A 47 -4.17 -8.98 1.88
CA VAL A 47 -2.79 -9.36 1.54
C VAL A 47 -2.56 -9.28 0.02
N SER A 48 -3.49 -9.79 -0.79
CA SER A 48 -3.38 -9.69 -2.25
C SER A 48 -3.41 -8.22 -2.74
N ARG A 49 -4.27 -7.37 -2.18
CA ARG A 49 -4.32 -5.92 -2.49
C ARG A 49 -3.06 -5.20 -2.02
N ALA A 50 -2.53 -5.53 -0.83
CA ALA A 50 -1.28 -4.99 -0.32
C ALA A 50 -0.11 -5.31 -1.26
N GLY A 51 0.03 -6.56 -1.68
CA GLY A 51 1.03 -6.95 -2.68
C GLY A 51 0.88 -6.19 -4.01
N LYS A 52 -0.36 -6.00 -4.49
CA LYS A 52 -0.63 -5.16 -5.67
C LYS A 52 -0.27 -3.69 -5.46
N ALA A 53 -0.48 -3.15 -4.26
CA ALA A 53 -0.07 -1.79 -3.92
C ALA A 53 1.46 -1.65 -4.02
N ILE A 54 2.23 -2.61 -3.50
CA ILE A 54 3.69 -2.65 -3.67
C ILE A 54 4.09 -2.62 -5.15
N THR A 55 3.47 -3.45 -6.00
CA THR A 55 3.74 -3.44 -7.44
C THR A 55 3.40 -2.09 -8.09
N ARG A 56 2.26 -1.49 -7.72
CA ARG A 56 1.81 -0.18 -8.22
C ARG A 56 2.75 0.95 -7.78
N LEU A 57 3.23 0.91 -6.55
CA LEU A 57 4.18 1.89 -6.02
C LEU A 57 5.47 1.88 -6.84
N ARG A 58 6.00 0.68 -7.10
CA ARG A 58 7.19 0.48 -7.93
C ARG A 58 7.00 0.94 -9.38
N ASP A 59 5.83 0.70 -9.96
CA ASP A 59 5.47 1.20 -11.30
C ASP A 59 5.38 2.75 -11.32
N SER A 60 4.77 3.34 -10.29
CA SER A 60 4.60 4.80 -10.19
C SER A 60 5.91 5.57 -10.00
N ALA A 61 6.95 4.92 -9.49
CA ALA A 61 8.29 5.51 -9.37
C ALA A 61 8.94 5.80 -10.73
N GLY A 62 8.50 5.12 -11.80
CA GLY A 62 9.00 5.35 -13.16
C GLY A 62 8.28 6.44 -13.94
N LYS A 63 7.29 7.14 -13.33
CA LYS A 63 6.36 8.01 -14.08
C LYS A 63 6.16 9.42 -13.52
N GLN A 64 7.04 9.92 -12.65
CA GLN A 64 7.04 11.33 -12.23
C GLN A 64 8.13 12.13 -12.94
#